data_AF-A0A139PA36-F1
#
_entry.id   AF-A0A139PA36-F1
#
_cell.length_a   1.000
_cell.length_b   1.000
_cell.length_c   1.000
_cell.angle_alpha   90.00
_cell.angle_beta   90.00
_cell.angle_gamma   90.00
#
_symmetry.space_group_name_H-M   'P 1'
#
loop_
_entity.id
_entity.type
_entity.pdbx_description
1 polymer ?
#
loop_
_entity_poly.entity_id
_entity_poly.type
_entity_poly.pdbx_seq_one_letter_code
_entity_poly.pdbx_strand_id
1 'polypeptide(L)'
;MLKRLWLILGPVFCALALVALLVFFYPIEIKHDAETEKRSAVTLTAENFKSRSKKMTALTDRKLRFVPFFGSSEWLRFDSVHPAVLAEKYDRNYRPYFLGQRGAASLNQYFGMQQMSSQLEGQTAVYVVSPQWFTKTGYDASAFQQYFNSDQLTAYLSQQQGDAAAQYAARRLLQLYPGVAMAETVQKIRDRRQLTSFEEDYLKMMTQFNQRQDAVFSMLAAPNNDNYDRQVLPYVDQLPDAFSYQDLEKIAIKEAKKHTKSNDFGIDDNFYELRVARKLRKYKDFQQRISYEKSPEYGDLQLVLNQFAKSRTNVIFVIPPVNAKWAAYTGLRPDMYERTVAKIKYQLASQGFSNIADFSQDGDKPYFMQDTIHMGWNGWLAFDKAVDPFVANPQPAPSYQINERFFSKEWAQYTGKPEEFE
;
A
#
# COMPACT_ATOMS: atom_id res chain seq x y z
N MET A 1 -19.46 -17.14 -48.18
CA MET A 1 -18.85 -16.13 -47.29
C MET A 1 -18.27 -16.71 -46.00
N LEU A 2 -18.99 -17.57 -45.26
CA LEU A 2 -18.47 -18.17 -44.02
C LEU A 2 -17.12 -18.90 -44.13
N LYS A 3 -16.88 -19.68 -45.20
CA LYS A 3 -15.57 -20.37 -45.41
C LYS A 3 -14.39 -19.40 -45.55
N ARG A 4 -14.58 -18.26 -46.23
CA ARG A 4 -13.54 -17.23 -46.35
C ARG A 4 -13.35 -16.49 -45.04
N LEU A 5 -14.43 -16.22 -44.31
CA LEU A 5 -14.36 -15.59 -42.98
C LEU A 5 -13.64 -16.49 -41.96
N TRP A 6 -13.87 -17.81 -42.00
CA TRP A 6 -13.17 -18.79 -41.16
C TRP A 6 -11.70 -18.96 -41.53
N LEU A 7 -11.31 -18.85 -42.80
CA LEU A 7 -9.89 -18.87 -43.18
C LEU A 7 -9.13 -17.62 -42.70
N ILE A 8 -9.83 -16.50 -42.49
CA ILE A 8 -9.25 -15.24 -42.00
C ILE A 8 -9.28 -15.19 -40.46
N LEU A 9 -10.42 -15.50 -39.83
CA LEU A 9 -10.63 -15.37 -38.39
C LEU A 9 -10.42 -16.68 -37.62
N GLY A 10 -10.55 -17.83 -38.27
CA GLY A 10 -10.39 -19.16 -37.66
C GLY A 10 -9.01 -19.34 -37.00
N PRO A 11 -7.89 -18.98 -37.64
CA PRO A 11 -6.58 -19.00 -36.98
C PRO A 11 -6.52 -18.13 -35.72
N VAL A 12 -7.19 -16.97 -35.72
CA VAL A 12 -7.27 -16.08 -34.54
C VAL A 12 -8.08 -16.73 -33.42
N PHE A 13 -9.24 -17.32 -33.73
CA PHE A 13 -10.03 -18.06 -32.74
C PHE A 13 -9.27 -19.27 -32.19
N CYS A 14 -8.58 -20.03 -33.04
CA CYS A 14 -7.73 -21.13 -32.60
C CYS A 14 -6.60 -20.65 -31.68
N ALA A 15 -5.94 -19.53 -32.01
CA ALA A 15 -4.90 -18.95 -31.17
C ALA A 15 -5.45 -18.51 -29.80
N LEU A 16 -6.60 -17.82 -29.77
CA LEU A 16 -7.26 -17.43 -28.52
C LEU A 16 -7.66 -18.65 -27.68
N ALA A 17 -8.18 -19.70 -28.31
CA ALA A 17 -8.52 -20.94 -27.63
C ALA A 17 -7.28 -21.63 -27.05
N LEU A 18 -6.18 -21.68 -27.79
CA LEU A 18 -4.92 -22.25 -27.31
C LEU A 18 -4.34 -21.47 -26.12
N VAL A 19 -4.39 -20.13 -26.15
CA VAL A 19 -3.98 -19.30 -25.02
C VAL A 19 -4.89 -19.53 -23.82
N ALA A 20 -6.20 -19.59 -24.03
CA ALA A 20 -7.16 -19.88 -22.95
C ALA A 20 -6.92 -21.26 -22.33
N LEU A 21 -6.65 -22.29 -23.16
CA LEU A 21 -6.30 -23.63 -22.70
C LEU A 21 -4.96 -23.62 -21.94
N LEU A 22 -3.94 -22.93 -22.44
CA LEU A 22 -2.65 -22.79 -21.76
C LEU A 22 -2.84 -22.18 -20.37
N VAL A 23 -3.56 -21.05 -20.27
CA VAL A 23 -3.88 -20.42 -18.97
C VAL A 23 -4.69 -21.37 -18.10
N PHE A 24 -5.71 -22.01 -18.65
CA PHE A 24 -6.58 -22.89 -17.87
C PHE A 24 -5.85 -24.13 -17.34
N PHE A 25 -4.88 -24.68 -18.06
CA PHE A 25 -4.13 -25.87 -17.63
C PHE A 25 -2.77 -25.57 -17.02
N TYR A 26 -2.39 -24.29 -16.87
CA TYR A 26 -1.10 -23.93 -16.29
C TYR A 26 -1.02 -24.36 -14.80
N PRO A 27 0.05 -25.06 -14.40
CA PRO A 27 0.23 -25.46 -13.01
C PRO A 27 0.56 -24.24 -12.13
N ILE A 28 -0.14 -24.10 -11.01
CA ILE A 28 0.17 -23.08 -9.99
C ILE A 28 1.21 -23.69 -9.03
N GLU A 29 2.43 -23.85 -9.51
CA GLU A 29 3.57 -24.24 -8.67
C GLU A 29 4.34 -22.99 -8.24
N ILE A 30 4.50 -22.82 -6.91
CA ILE A 30 5.35 -21.77 -6.36
C ILE A 30 6.76 -22.33 -6.27
N LYS A 31 7.68 -21.71 -7.02
CA LYS A 31 9.13 -21.98 -6.93
C LYS A 31 9.79 -20.80 -6.25
N HIS A 32 10.52 -21.10 -5.18
CA HIS A 32 11.21 -20.09 -4.40
C HIS A 32 12.62 -19.84 -4.92
N ASP A 33 12.95 -18.57 -5.08
CA ASP A 33 14.28 -18.10 -5.44
C ASP A 33 14.55 -16.79 -4.69
N ALA A 34 15.46 -16.86 -3.71
CA ALA A 34 15.70 -15.76 -2.78
C ALA A 34 16.12 -14.47 -3.49
N GLU A 35 16.91 -14.54 -4.56
CA GLU A 35 17.33 -13.34 -5.28
C GLU A 35 16.16 -12.70 -6.03
N THR A 36 15.38 -13.49 -6.76
CA THR A 36 14.18 -13.03 -7.47
C THR A 36 13.15 -12.43 -6.51
N GLU A 37 12.95 -13.06 -5.35
CA GLU A 37 12.01 -12.59 -4.33
C GLU A 37 12.48 -11.28 -3.68
N LYS A 38 13.78 -11.16 -3.34
CA LYS A 38 14.37 -9.90 -2.86
C LYS A 38 14.19 -8.77 -3.88
N ARG A 39 14.43 -9.05 -5.16
CA ARG A 39 14.20 -8.09 -6.25
C ARG A 39 12.73 -7.68 -6.33
N SER A 40 11.81 -8.64 -6.28
CA SER A 40 10.37 -8.38 -6.31
C SER A 40 9.90 -7.57 -5.10
N ALA A 41 10.46 -7.83 -3.92
CA ALA A 41 10.10 -7.15 -2.68
C ALA A 41 10.37 -5.64 -2.70
N VAL A 42 11.34 -5.19 -3.50
CA VAL A 42 11.67 -3.76 -3.73
C VAL A 42 11.25 -3.27 -5.13
N THR A 43 10.60 -4.13 -5.92
CA THR A 43 10.05 -3.77 -7.23
C THR A 43 8.77 -2.98 -7.01
N LEU A 44 8.91 -1.67 -6.98
CA LEU A 44 7.80 -0.74 -6.78
C LEU A 44 7.21 -0.36 -8.14
N THR A 45 6.60 -1.32 -8.85
CA THR A 45 5.84 -1.07 -10.09
C THR A 45 4.35 -1.41 -9.91
N ALA A 46 3.50 -0.87 -10.78
CA ALA A 46 2.07 -1.20 -10.79
C ALA A 46 1.82 -2.69 -11.07
N GLU A 47 2.64 -3.34 -11.90
CA GLU A 47 2.50 -4.77 -12.19
C GLU A 47 2.86 -5.61 -10.96
N ASN A 48 3.95 -5.29 -10.27
CA ASN A 48 4.33 -5.99 -9.04
C ASN A 48 3.28 -5.80 -7.94
N PHE A 49 2.77 -4.57 -7.77
CA PHE A 49 1.69 -4.28 -6.83
C PHE A 49 0.40 -5.08 -7.12
N LYS A 50 0.09 -5.34 -8.39
CA LYS A 50 -1.12 -6.07 -8.81
C LYS A 50 -0.94 -7.58 -8.89
N SER A 51 0.29 -8.08 -8.98
CA SER A 51 0.55 -9.50 -9.19
C SER A 51 0.28 -10.29 -7.91
N ARG A 52 -0.49 -11.36 -8.02
CA ARG A 52 -0.68 -12.33 -6.93
C ARG A 52 0.56 -13.19 -6.81
N SER A 53 1.02 -13.76 -7.91
CA SER A 53 2.09 -14.75 -7.97
C SER A 53 3.37 -14.21 -7.32
N LYS A 54 3.77 -12.97 -7.63
CA LYS A 54 4.95 -12.35 -7.01
C LYS A 54 4.83 -12.19 -5.49
N LYS A 55 3.66 -11.73 -5.00
CA LYS A 55 3.40 -11.60 -3.56
C LYS A 55 3.37 -12.96 -2.87
N MET A 56 2.66 -13.92 -3.44
CA MET A 56 2.51 -15.26 -2.90
C MET A 56 3.87 -15.95 -2.81
N THR A 57 4.67 -15.91 -3.87
CA THR A 57 6.00 -16.52 -3.90
C THR A 57 6.89 -15.97 -2.78
N ALA A 58 6.97 -14.66 -2.60
CA ALA A 58 7.79 -14.11 -1.52
C ALA A 58 7.19 -14.38 -0.13
N LEU A 59 5.88 -14.15 0.06
CA LEU A 59 5.23 -14.26 1.38
C LEU A 59 5.04 -15.71 1.86
N THR A 60 5.28 -16.72 1.02
CA THR A 60 5.26 -18.14 1.42
C THR A 60 6.64 -18.79 1.49
N ASP A 61 7.73 -18.06 1.24
CA ASP A 61 9.08 -18.63 1.42
C ASP A 61 9.33 -18.92 2.91
N ARG A 62 9.74 -20.16 3.17
CA ARG A 62 10.05 -20.66 4.52
C ARG A 62 11.50 -20.38 4.93
N LYS A 63 12.39 -20.09 3.96
CA LYS A 63 13.81 -19.83 4.21
C LYS A 63 14.04 -18.35 4.48
N LEU A 64 13.43 -17.47 3.68
CA LEU A 64 13.54 -16.03 3.84
C LEU A 64 12.17 -15.44 4.19
N ARG A 65 12.04 -14.90 5.40
CA ARG A 65 10.77 -14.33 5.87
C ARG A 65 10.54 -12.95 5.25
N PHE A 66 9.58 -12.85 4.33
CA PHE A 66 9.10 -11.57 3.84
C PHE A 66 7.94 -11.05 4.69
N VAL A 67 7.94 -9.74 4.95
CA VAL A 67 6.90 -9.07 5.75
C VAL A 67 6.23 -8.01 4.88
N PRO A 68 4.89 -7.97 4.77
CA PRO A 68 4.20 -6.99 3.96
C PRO A 68 4.27 -5.59 4.58
N PHE A 69 4.83 -4.64 3.82
CA PHE A 69 4.94 -3.23 4.17
C PHE A 69 3.99 -2.42 3.29
N PHE A 70 2.79 -2.17 3.79
CA PHE A 70 1.74 -1.43 3.11
C PHE A 70 1.96 0.07 3.20
N GLY A 71 1.84 0.76 2.07
CA GLY A 71 1.95 2.21 2.00
C GLY A 71 1.63 2.74 0.61
N SER A 72 2.29 3.81 0.20
CA SER A 72 2.09 4.49 -1.07
C SER A 72 3.46 4.76 -1.75
N SER A 73 3.83 6.02 -1.93
CA SER A 73 5.11 6.43 -2.49
C SER A 73 6.23 6.65 -1.47
N GLU A 74 5.98 6.38 -0.19
CA GLU A 74 7.00 6.41 0.86
C GLU A 74 8.16 5.47 0.50
N TRP A 75 7.85 4.25 0.04
CA TRP A 75 8.85 3.25 -0.33
C TRP A 75 9.72 3.62 -1.54
N LEU A 76 9.31 4.62 -2.32
CA LEU A 76 10.08 5.11 -3.47
C LEU A 76 11.18 6.11 -3.06
N ARG A 77 11.36 6.35 -1.75
CA ARG A 77 12.32 7.30 -1.17
C ARG A 77 13.49 6.53 -0.57
N PHE A 78 14.26 5.89 -1.45
CA PHE A 78 15.49 5.20 -1.07
C PHE A 78 16.56 6.22 -0.65
N ASP A 79 17.28 5.86 0.40
CA ASP A 79 18.51 6.48 0.88
C ASP A 79 19.30 5.43 1.67
N SER A 80 20.47 5.81 2.19
CA SER A 80 21.37 4.87 2.88
C SER A 80 20.77 4.14 4.09
N VAL A 81 19.70 4.66 4.69
CA VAL A 81 19.09 4.10 5.90
C VAL A 81 17.64 3.66 5.68
N HIS A 82 17.24 3.51 4.42
CA HIS A 82 15.94 2.96 4.05
C HIS A 82 15.74 1.52 4.60
N PRO A 83 14.52 1.11 5.00
CA PRO A 83 14.28 -0.20 5.63
C PRO A 83 14.77 -1.40 4.82
N ALA A 84 14.72 -1.32 3.49
CA ALA A 84 15.26 -2.36 2.59
C ALA A 84 16.77 -2.53 2.71
N VAL A 85 17.49 -1.40 2.81
CA VAL A 85 18.94 -1.36 2.89
C VAL A 85 19.38 -1.88 4.25
N LEU A 86 18.75 -1.43 5.33
CA LEU A 86 19.06 -1.89 6.69
C LEU A 86 18.80 -3.39 6.85
N ALA A 87 17.67 -3.90 6.35
CA ALA A 87 17.35 -5.31 6.43
C ALA A 87 18.33 -6.19 5.63
N GLU A 88 18.81 -5.70 4.48
CA GLU A 88 19.81 -6.41 3.67
C GLU A 88 21.22 -6.33 4.26
N LYS A 89 21.68 -5.14 4.65
CA LYS A 89 23.04 -4.91 5.20
C LYS A 89 23.29 -5.70 6.48
N TYR A 90 22.32 -5.70 7.39
CA TYR A 90 22.47 -6.27 8.72
C TYR A 90 21.85 -7.67 8.84
N ASP A 91 21.61 -8.31 7.69
CA ASP A 91 21.02 -9.64 7.55
C ASP A 91 19.92 -9.94 8.56
N ARG A 92 18.92 -9.06 8.60
CA ARG A 92 17.81 -9.20 9.56
C ARG A 92 17.06 -10.50 9.32
N ASN A 93 16.38 -10.99 10.35
CA ASN A 93 15.54 -12.19 10.25
C ASN A 93 14.24 -11.98 9.42
N TYR A 94 14.14 -10.86 8.69
CA TYR A 94 13.06 -10.56 7.76
C TYR A 94 13.56 -9.71 6.58
N ARG A 95 12.74 -9.64 5.53
CA ARG A 95 12.87 -8.66 4.44
C ARG A 95 11.55 -7.91 4.24
N PRO A 96 11.54 -6.58 4.11
CA PRO A 96 10.33 -5.84 3.74
C PRO A 96 9.88 -6.21 2.32
N TYR A 97 8.61 -6.55 2.16
CA TYR A 97 7.94 -6.66 0.86
C TYR A 97 7.04 -5.44 0.68
N PHE A 98 7.49 -4.46 -0.10
CA PHE A 98 6.81 -3.18 -0.20
C PHE A 98 5.59 -3.25 -1.11
N LEU A 99 4.43 -2.97 -0.51
CA LEU A 99 3.14 -2.91 -1.16
C LEU A 99 2.68 -1.45 -1.16
N GLY A 100 3.17 -0.67 -2.12
CA GLY A 100 2.76 0.71 -2.27
C GLY A 100 3.19 1.30 -3.60
N GLN A 101 2.40 2.25 -4.09
CA GLN A 101 2.68 3.05 -5.26
C GLN A 101 2.17 4.48 -5.07
N ARG A 102 2.63 5.40 -5.93
CA ARG A 102 2.14 6.80 -5.94
C ARG A 102 0.62 6.82 -6.05
N GLY A 103 -0.01 7.40 -5.05
CA GLY A 103 -1.45 7.55 -5.01
C GLY A 103 -2.20 6.28 -4.62
N ALA A 104 -1.56 5.16 -4.25
CA ALA A 104 -2.26 4.04 -3.60
C ALA A 104 -2.62 4.41 -2.15
N ALA A 105 -3.79 3.98 -1.67
CA ALA A 105 -4.28 4.19 -0.32
C ALA A 105 -5.14 2.99 0.12
N SER A 106 -5.97 3.13 1.15
CA SER A 106 -6.55 1.98 1.85
C SER A 106 -7.43 1.09 0.98
N LEU A 107 -8.20 1.66 0.05
CA LEU A 107 -9.04 0.86 -0.83
C LEU A 107 -8.24 -0.04 -1.79
N ASN A 108 -7.14 0.46 -2.36
CA ASN A 108 -6.25 -0.38 -3.18
C ASN A 108 -5.57 -1.45 -2.35
N GLN A 109 -5.14 -1.10 -1.14
CA GLN A 109 -4.54 -2.08 -0.24
C GLN A 109 -5.53 -3.18 0.10
N TYR A 110 -6.77 -2.84 0.47
CA TYR A 110 -7.82 -3.80 0.76
C TYR A 110 -8.06 -4.79 -0.38
N PHE A 111 -8.21 -4.31 -1.62
CA PHE A 111 -8.38 -5.20 -2.78
C PHE A 111 -7.12 -6.03 -3.06
N GLY A 112 -5.93 -5.46 -2.87
CA GLY A 112 -4.66 -6.18 -2.96
C GLY A 112 -4.52 -7.28 -1.91
N MET A 113 -5.05 -7.08 -0.69
CA MET A 113 -5.06 -8.08 0.38
C MET A 113 -5.90 -9.31 0.01
N GLN A 114 -6.96 -9.15 -0.79
CA GLN A 114 -7.81 -10.28 -1.21
C GLN A 114 -7.03 -11.32 -2.03
N GLN A 115 -5.91 -10.94 -2.65
CA GLN A 115 -5.04 -11.88 -3.38
C GLN A 115 -4.17 -12.74 -2.48
N MET A 116 -3.99 -12.33 -1.21
CA MET A 116 -3.00 -12.88 -0.28
C MET A 116 -3.56 -13.04 1.15
N SER A 117 -4.88 -13.20 1.30
CA SER A 117 -5.57 -13.24 2.59
C SER A 117 -4.99 -14.31 3.54
N SER A 118 -4.59 -15.47 3.01
CA SER A 118 -3.99 -16.56 3.81
C SER A 118 -2.54 -16.26 4.22
N GLN A 119 -1.80 -15.46 3.46
CA GLN A 119 -0.45 -15.01 3.79
C GLN A 119 -0.46 -13.87 4.81
N LEU A 120 -1.63 -13.27 5.08
CA LEU A 120 -1.81 -12.34 6.19
C LEU A 120 -2.23 -13.05 7.48
N GLU A 121 -2.67 -14.31 7.39
CA GLU A 121 -3.29 -14.99 8.51
C GLU A 121 -2.27 -15.26 9.64
N GLY A 122 -2.53 -14.67 10.82
CA GLY A 122 -1.65 -14.77 11.98
C GLY A 122 -0.27 -14.14 11.77
N GLN A 123 -0.06 -13.37 10.69
CA GLN A 123 1.24 -12.78 10.35
C GLN A 123 1.42 -11.37 10.92
N THR A 124 2.64 -10.85 10.77
CA THR A 124 2.99 -9.46 11.09
C THR A 124 2.91 -8.58 9.84
N ALA A 125 2.46 -7.34 9.98
CA ALA A 125 2.45 -6.36 8.89
C ALA A 125 2.86 -4.95 9.36
N VAL A 126 3.33 -4.13 8.44
CA VAL A 126 3.53 -2.69 8.63
C VAL A 126 2.57 -1.93 7.74
N TYR A 127 1.86 -0.93 8.27
CA TYR A 127 0.90 -0.15 7.49
C TYR A 127 1.10 1.36 7.70
N VAL A 128 1.54 2.07 6.67
CA VAL A 128 1.60 3.54 6.69
C VAL A 128 0.19 4.10 6.56
N VAL A 129 -0.16 5.07 7.39
CA VAL A 129 -1.40 5.85 7.29
C VAL A 129 -1.03 7.32 7.15
N SER A 130 -0.92 7.80 5.91
CA SER A 130 -0.60 9.21 5.65
C SER A 130 -1.87 10.08 5.81
N PRO A 131 -1.90 11.07 6.71
CA PRO A 131 -3.06 11.98 6.85
C PRO A 131 -3.45 12.68 5.54
N GLN A 132 -2.51 12.84 4.62
CA GLN A 132 -2.69 13.47 3.32
C GLN A 132 -3.62 12.67 2.39
N TRP A 133 -3.85 11.38 2.65
CA TRP A 133 -4.83 10.56 1.91
C TRP A 133 -6.28 10.96 2.22
N PHE A 134 -6.52 11.54 3.39
CA PHE A 134 -7.86 11.84 3.91
C PHE A 134 -8.42 13.14 3.34
N THR A 135 -8.29 13.36 2.03
CA THR A 135 -8.88 14.54 1.37
C THR A 135 -10.41 14.45 1.34
N LYS A 136 -11.08 15.59 1.14
CA LYS A 136 -12.56 15.65 1.08
C LYS A 136 -13.19 14.75 0.02
N THR A 137 -12.57 14.68 -1.16
CA THR A 137 -13.00 13.79 -2.25
C THR A 137 -12.51 12.35 -2.05
N GLY A 138 -11.51 12.18 -1.18
CA GLY A 138 -10.79 10.95 -0.98
C GLY A 138 -9.94 10.59 -2.17
N TYR A 139 -9.83 9.30 -2.36
CA TYR A 139 -9.02 8.61 -3.34
C TYR A 139 -9.31 8.99 -4.82
N ASP A 140 -8.26 9.16 -5.64
CA ASP A 140 -8.37 9.48 -7.07
C ASP A 140 -8.76 8.27 -7.93
N ALA A 141 -9.80 8.38 -8.76
CA ALA A 141 -10.30 7.26 -9.55
C ALA A 141 -9.28 6.72 -10.58
N SER A 142 -8.44 7.57 -11.16
CA SER A 142 -7.44 7.14 -12.14
C SER A 142 -6.30 6.36 -11.47
N ALA A 143 -5.83 6.81 -10.31
CA ALA A 143 -4.89 6.07 -9.48
C ALA A 143 -5.47 4.71 -9.06
N PHE A 144 -6.79 4.63 -8.82
CA PHE A 144 -7.45 3.41 -8.32
C PHE A 144 -7.35 2.33 -9.39
N GLN A 145 -7.80 2.69 -10.58
CA GLN A 145 -7.87 1.84 -11.75
C GLN A 145 -6.48 1.38 -12.19
N GLN A 146 -5.44 2.21 -11.98
CA GLN A 146 -4.06 1.82 -12.29
C GLN A 146 -3.59 0.60 -11.49
N TYR A 147 -4.00 0.50 -10.23
CA TYR A 147 -3.55 -0.54 -9.29
C TYR A 147 -4.62 -1.61 -8.99
N PHE A 148 -5.76 -1.58 -9.69
CA PHE A 148 -6.81 -2.58 -9.61
C PHE A 148 -6.75 -3.56 -10.80
N ASN A 149 -7.05 -4.85 -10.59
CA ASN A 149 -7.16 -5.83 -11.68
C ASN A 149 -8.29 -6.86 -11.47
N SER A 150 -8.53 -7.69 -12.50
CA SER A 150 -9.57 -8.73 -12.48
C SER A 150 -9.34 -9.82 -11.43
N ASP A 151 -8.08 -10.15 -11.10
CA ASP A 151 -7.80 -11.10 -10.01
C ASP A 151 -8.26 -10.54 -8.66
N GLN A 152 -7.92 -9.29 -8.34
CA GLN A 152 -8.41 -8.62 -7.12
C GLN A 152 -9.94 -8.56 -7.08
N LEU A 153 -10.59 -8.22 -8.20
CA LEU A 153 -12.05 -8.22 -8.31
C LEU A 153 -12.64 -9.60 -7.98
N THR A 154 -12.20 -10.65 -8.68
CA THR A 154 -12.75 -12.00 -8.51
C THR A 154 -12.39 -12.61 -7.16
N ALA A 155 -11.20 -12.30 -6.62
CA ALA A 155 -10.80 -12.65 -5.27
C ALA A 155 -11.72 -12.00 -4.22
N TYR A 156 -12.04 -10.72 -4.37
CA TYR A 156 -12.99 -10.03 -3.51
C TYR A 156 -14.41 -10.66 -3.61
N LEU A 157 -14.92 -10.82 -4.83
CA LEU A 157 -16.27 -11.35 -5.08
C LEU A 157 -16.45 -12.78 -4.55
N SER A 158 -15.39 -13.59 -4.55
CA SER A 158 -15.42 -14.97 -4.06
C SER A 158 -15.22 -15.11 -2.55
N GLN A 159 -14.60 -14.13 -1.87
CA GLN A 159 -14.27 -14.19 -0.44
C GLN A 159 -15.18 -13.36 0.47
N GLN A 160 -15.94 -12.44 -0.11
CA GLN A 160 -16.89 -11.59 0.61
C GLN A 160 -17.97 -12.42 1.33
N GLN A 161 -18.44 -11.93 2.48
CA GLN A 161 -19.44 -12.62 3.33
C GLN A 161 -20.80 -11.92 3.35
N GLY A 162 -21.00 -10.90 2.51
CA GLY A 162 -22.19 -10.07 2.49
C GLY A 162 -22.32 -9.08 3.67
N ASP A 163 -21.27 -8.96 4.50
CA ASP A 163 -21.19 -8.09 5.67
C ASP A 163 -21.09 -6.59 5.31
N ALA A 164 -21.01 -5.72 6.32
CA ALA A 164 -20.90 -4.28 6.13
C ALA A 164 -19.64 -3.89 5.32
N ALA A 165 -18.53 -4.60 5.53
CA ALA A 165 -17.28 -4.37 4.80
C ALA A 165 -17.45 -4.69 3.31
N ALA A 166 -18.07 -5.82 2.97
CA ALA A 166 -18.38 -6.19 1.59
C ALA A 166 -19.27 -5.12 0.91
N GLN A 167 -20.34 -4.69 1.57
CA GLN A 167 -21.22 -3.67 1.00
C GLN A 167 -20.53 -2.32 0.80
N TYR A 168 -19.70 -1.92 1.76
CA TYR A 168 -18.93 -0.69 1.68
C TYR A 168 -17.92 -0.76 0.52
N ALA A 169 -17.15 -1.84 0.43
CA ALA A 169 -16.20 -2.08 -0.66
C ALA A 169 -16.89 -2.09 -2.03
N ALA A 170 -18.03 -2.77 -2.18
CA ALA A 170 -18.83 -2.77 -3.40
C ALA A 170 -19.29 -1.37 -3.81
N ARG A 171 -19.76 -0.57 -2.83
CA ARG A 171 -20.19 0.82 -3.07
C ARG A 171 -19.03 1.68 -3.56
N ARG A 172 -17.86 1.58 -2.90
CA ARG A 172 -16.67 2.35 -3.26
C ARG A 172 -16.09 1.94 -4.61
N LEU A 173 -16.08 0.63 -4.92
CA LEU A 173 -15.67 0.10 -6.21
C LEU A 173 -16.53 0.65 -7.35
N LEU A 174 -17.86 0.62 -7.22
CA LEU A 174 -18.76 1.17 -8.23
C LEU A 174 -18.66 2.69 -8.36
N GLN A 175 -18.27 3.40 -7.30
CA GLN A 175 -18.06 4.84 -7.34
C GLN A 175 -16.79 5.22 -8.10
N LEU A 176 -15.68 4.50 -7.88
CA LEU A 176 -14.38 4.80 -8.49
C LEU A 176 -14.17 4.12 -9.85
N TYR A 177 -14.88 3.02 -10.10
CA TYR A 177 -14.84 2.29 -11.35
C TYR A 177 -16.25 1.81 -11.77
N PRO A 178 -17.14 2.72 -12.24
CA PRO A 178 -18.51 2.37 -12.63
C PRO A 178 -18.59 1.30 -13.73
N GLY A 179 -17.62 1.28 -14.64
CA GLY A 179 -17.51 0.31 -15.75
C GLY A 179 -16.71 -0.95 -15.40
N VAL A 180 -16.56 -1.29 -14.11
CA VAL A 180 -15.85 -2.50 -13.70
C VAL A 180 -16.52 -3.75 -14.27
N ALA A 181 -15.73 -4.77 -14.59
CA ALA A 181 -16.26 -6.09 -14.96
C ALA A 181 -17.17 -6.63 -13.84
N MET A 182 -18.17 -7.44 -14.20
CA MET A 182 -19.13 -8.01 -13.25
C MET A 182 -19.85 -6.95 -12.38
N ALA A 183 -20.07 -5.74 -12.91
CA ALA A 183 -20.72 -4.64 -12.19
C ALA A 183 -22.08 -5.04 -11.58
N GLU A 184 -22.86 -5.88 -12.25
CA GLU A 184 -24.13 -6.40 -11.71
C GLU A 184 -23.94 -7.22 -10.44
N THR A 185 -22.93 -8.11 -10.40
CA THR A 185 -22.57 -8.86 -9.20
C THR A 185 -22.12 -7.93 -8.07
N VAL A 186 -21.32 -6.91 -8.38
CA VAL A 186 -20.90 -5.90 -7.41
C VAL A 186 -22.11 -5.12 -6.89
N GLN A 187 -23.07 -4.78 -7.75
CA GLN A 187 -24.31 -4.11 -7.37
C GLN A 187 -25.18 -4.98 -6.45
N LYS A 188 -25.27 -6.29 -6.72
CA LYS A 188 -25.97 -7.23 -5.83
C LYS A 188 -25.37 -7.23 -4.42
N ILE A 189 -24.05 -7.29 -4.30
CA ILE A 189 -23.36 -7.23 -3.00
C ILE A 189 -23.60 -5.88 -2.29
N ARG A 190 -23.49 -4.77 -3.02
CA ARG A 190 -23.81 -3.42 -2.51
C ARG A 190 -25.22 -3.36 -1.91
N ASP A 191 -26.17 -4.01 -2.58
CA ASP A 191 -27.60 -4.02 -2.23
C ASP A 191 -27.98 -5.13 -1.24
N ARG A 192 -27.02 -5.85 -0.65
CA ARG A 192 -27.24 -7.01 0.24
C ARG A 192 -28.03 -8.16 -0.39
N ARG A 193 -27.98 -8.30 -1.71
CA ARG A 193 -28.63 -9.40 -2.42
C ARG A 193 -27.69 -10.59 -2.49
N GLN A 194 -28.21 -11.77 -2.19
CA GLN A 194 -27.46 -13.01 -2.33
C GLN A 194 -27.17 -13.30 -3.81
N LEU A 195 -26.01 -13.91 -4.03
CA LEU A 195 -25.66 -14.46 -5.34
C LEU A 195 -26.33 -15.81 -5.50
N THR A 196 -26.70 -16.16 -6.72
CA THR A 196 -27.19 -17.51 -7.04
C THR A 196 -26.02 -18.50 -7.04
N SER A 197 -26.29 -19.79 -6.84
CA SER A 197 -25.25 -20.83 -6.89
C SER A 197 -24.49 -20.84 -8.22
N PHE A 198 -25.18 -20.56 -9.34
CA PHE A 198 -24.54 -20.43 -10.65
C PHE A 198 -23.55 -19.25 -10.71
N GLU A 199 -23.92 -18.11 -10.13
CA GLU A 199 -23.02 -16.95 -10.05
C GLU A 199 -21.81 -17.26 -9.16
N GLU A 200 -22.01 -17.92 -8.02
CA GLU A 200 -20.92 -18.34 -7.14
C GLU A 200 -19.95 -19.30 -7.83
N ASP A 201 -20.46 -20.29 -8.57
CA ASP A 201 -19.63 -21.24 -9.30
C ASP A 201 -18.89 -20.59 -10.48
N TYR A 202 -19.54 -19.67 -11.18
CA TYR A 202 -18.90 -18.83 -12.19
C TYR A 202 -17.76 -17.97 -11.59
N LEU A 203 -17.98 -17.37 -10.42
CA LEU A 203 -16.96 -16.59 -9.72
C LEU A 203 -15.77 -17.45 -9.28
N LYS A 204 -16.00 -18.67 -8.77
CA LYS A 204 -14.92 -19.61 -8.42
C LYS A 204 -14.10 -19.96 -9.65
N MET A 205 -14.74 -20.27 -10.77
CA MET A 205 -14.06 -20.57 -12.04
C MET A 205 -13.23 -19.37 -12.51
N MET A 206 -13.81 -18.17 -12.53
CA MET A 206 -13.10 -16.96 -12.95
C MET A 206 -11.96 -16.57 -12.03
N THR A 207 -12.10 -16.82 -10.72
CA THR A 207 -11.02 -16.64 -9.74
C THR A 207 -9.84 -17.57 -10.06
N GLN A 208 -10.10 -18.86 -10.30
CA GLN A 208 -9.05 -19.82 -10.68
C GLN A 208 -8.39 -19.45 -12.01
N PHE A 209 -9.18 -19.02 -13.00
CA PHE A 209 -8.66 -18.57 -14.29
C PHE A 209 -7.74 -17.35 -14.12
N ASN A 210 -8.17 -16.32 -13.37
CA ASN A 210 -7.38 -15.11 -13.16
C ASN A 210 -6.09 -15.38 -12.36
N GLN A 211 -6.12 -16.32 -11.40
CA GLN A 211 -4.93 -16.77 -10.69
C GLN A 211 -3.91 -17.40 -11.62
N ARG A 212 -4.34 -18.33 -12.49
CA ARG A 212 -3.45 -18.97 -13.47
C ARG A 212 -2.97 -17.99 -14.53
N GLN A 213 -3.82 -17.05 -14.94
CA GLN A 213 -3.46 -15.99 -15.87
C GLN A 213 -2.31 -15.16 -15.30
N ASP A 214 -2.42 -14.71 -14.04
CA ASP A 214 -1.33 -13.99 -13.37
C ASP A 214 -0.07 -14.85 -13.25
N ALA A 215 -0.17 -16.15 -12.94
CA ALA A 215 1.00 -17.04 -12.88
C ALA A 215 1.76 -17.14 -14.21
N VAL A 216 1.05 -17.23 -15.34
CA VAL A 216 1.66 -17.26 -16.67
C VAL A 216 2.31 -15.92 -17.02
N PHE A 217 1.56 -14.82 -16.91
CA PHE A 217 2.01 -13.54 -17.45
C PHE A 217 2.96 -12.78 -16.51
N SER A 218 2.91 -13.01 -15.20
CA SER A 218 3.85 -12.39 -14.26
C SER A 218 5.29 -12.90 -14.43
N MET A 219 5.47 -14.13 -14.94
CA MET A 219 6.77 -14.68 -15.33
C MET A 219 7.33 -13.99 -16.59
N LEU A 220 6.46 -13.62 -17.52
CA LEU A 220 6.84 -12.95 -18.78
C LEU A 220 7.01 -11.44 -18.62
N ALA A 221 6.40 -10.86 -17.58
CA ALA A 221 6.61 -9.47 -17.22
C ALA A 221 8.06 -9.30 -16.74
N ALA A 222 8.91 -8.79 -17.64
CA ALA A 222 10.30 -8.47 -17.34
C ALA A 222 10.38 -7.70 -16.00
N PRO A 223 11.37 -8.00 -15.14
CA PRO A 223 11.62 -7.22 -13.93
C PRO A 223 12.13 -5.83 -14.36
N ASN A 224 11.23 -4.97 -14.83
CA ASN A 224 11.55 -3.66 -15.39
C ASN A 224 11.94 -2.62 -14.34
N ASN A 225 12.43 -3.06 -13.17
CA ASN A 225 12.88 -2.16 -12.13
C ASN A 225 14.08 -2.74 -11.37
N ASP A 226 15.27 -2.24 -11.70
CA ASP A 226 16.55 -2.60 -11.07
C ASP A 226 16.73 -1.93 -9.69
N ASN A 227 15.65 -1.62 -8.96
CA ASN A 227 15.73 -0.97 -7.64
C ASN A 227 16.68 -1.71 -6.70
N TYR A 228 16.70 -3.04 -6.74
CA TYR A 228 17.60 -3.83 -5.90
C TYR A 228 19.07 -3.52 -6.22
N ASP A 229 19.48 -3.60 -7.49
CA ASP A 229 20.89 -3.37 -7.88
C ASP A 229 21.29 -1.90 -7.86
N ARG A 230 20.35 -0.98 -8.10
CA ARG A 230 20.64 0.45 -8.26
C ARG A 230 20.39 1.28 -7.01
N GLN A 231 19.54 0.81 -6.10
CA GLN A 231 19.19 1.52 -4.88
C GLN A 231 19.54 0.72 -3.63
N VAL A 232 19.33 -0.60 -3.58
CA VAL A 232 19.60 -1.35 -2.35
C VAL A 232 21.09 -1.68 -2.20
N LEU A 233 21.66 -2.47 -3.12
CA LEU A 233 23.06 -2.93 -3.03
C LEU A 233 24.09 -1.79 -2.90
N PRO A 234 24.00 -0.68 -3.68
CA PRO A 234 24.99 0.37 -3.58
C PRO A 234 25.01 1.09 -2.23
N TYR A 235 23.87 1.15 -1.52
CA TYR A 235 23.83 1.69 -0.17
C TYR A 235 24.32 0.68 0.87
N VAL A 236 24.03 -0.62 0.70
CA VAL A 236 24.57 -1.69 1.56
C VAL A 236 26.09 -1.61 1.62
N ASP A 237 26.76 -1.45 0.47
CA ASP A 237 28.23 -1.38 0.40
C ASP A 237 28.82 -0.16 1.10
N GLN A 238 28.02 0.89 1.34
CA GLN A 238 28.45 2.14 1.99
C GLN A 238 28.23 2.16 3.50
N LEU A 239 27.46 1.21 4.04
CA LEU A 239 27.13 1.14 5.46
C LEU A 239 28.20 0.38 6.25
N PRO A 240 28.42 0.75 7.54
CA PRO A 240 29.33 0.03 8.42
C PRO A 240 28.81 -1.38 8.70
N ASP A 241 29.73 -2.34 8.88
CA ASP A 241 29.39 -3.73 9.17
C ASP A 241 28.72 -3.90 10.54
N ALA A 242 29.19 -3.15 11.55
CA ALA A 242 28.55 -3.11 12.86
C ALA A 242 27.35 -2.16 12.86
N PHE A 243 26.20 -2.64 13.33
CA PHE A 243 25.00 -1.82 13.48
C PHE A 243 25.16 -0.82 14.63
N SER A 244 24.92 0.46 14.34
CA SER A 244 24.95 1.54 15.32
C SER A 244 24.06 2.67 14.84
N TYR A 245 22.98 2.96 15.57
CA TYR A 245 22.10 4.08 15.24
C TYR A 245 22.86 5.41 15.18
N GLN A 246 23.87 5.60 16.03
CA GLN A 246 24.66 6.82 16.07
C GLN A 246 25.52 6.99 14.81
N ASP A 247 26.08 5.91 14.28
CA ASP A 247 26.91 5.98 13.08
C ASP A 247 26.06 6.06 11.81
N LEU A 248 24.94 5.33 11.78
CA LEU A 248 23.93 5.45 10.72
C LEU A 248 23.37 6.87 10.64
N GLU A 249 23.08 7.52 11.78
CA GLU A 249 22.62 8.91 11.81
C GLU A 249 23.66 9.87 11.23
N LYS A 250 24.95 9.70 11.54
CA LYS A 250 26.02 10.52 10.92
C LYS A 250 26.06 10.34 9.41
N ILE A 251 25.88 9.12 8.91
CA ILE A 251 25.85 8.80 7.47
C ILE A 251 24.62 9.46 6.83
N ALA A 252 23.43 9.24 7.40
CA ALA A 252 22.18 9.80 6.92
C ALA A 252 22.22 11.33 6.87
N ILE A 253 22.71 12.00 7.92
CA ILE A 253 22.87 13.47 7.96
C ILE A 253 23.88 13.94 6.90
N LYS A 254 24.99 13.23 6.72
CA LYS A 254 26.01 13.59 5.72
C LYS A 254 25.44 13.46 4.30
N GLU A 255 24.66 12.42 4.03
CA GLU A 255 23.96 12.23 2.76
C GLU A 255 22.90 13.32 2.56
N ALA A 256 22.00 13.54 3.52
CA ALA A 256 20.95 14.55 3.42
C ALA A 256 21.52 15.95 3.14
N LYS A 257 22.58 16.36 3.85
CA LYS A 257 23.30 17.63 3.58
C LYS A 257 23.85 17.74 2.16
N LYS A 258 24.21 16.62 1.53
CA LYS A 258 24.66 16.62 0.13
C LYS A 258 23.51 16.82 -0.85
N HIS A 259 22.34 16.32 -0.50
CA HIS A 259 21.15 16.23 -1.35
C HIS A 259 20.09 17.31 -1.08
N THR A 260 20.30 18.24 -0.15
CA THR A 260 19.35 19.32 0.15
C THR A 260 20.01 20.70 0.11
N LYS A 261 20.78 21.01 -0.93
CA LYS A 261 21.55 22.28 -1.06
C LYS A 261 20.84 23.34 -1.88
N SER A 262 19.91 22.94 -2.75
CA SER A 262 19.26 23.80 -3.74
C SER A 262 18.13 24.66 -3.16
N ASN A 263 17.72 24.41 -1.91
CA ASN A 263 16.55 25.02 -1.31
C ASN A 263 16.61 25.09 0.23
N ASP A 264 15.87 26.05 0.78
CA ASP A 264 15.82 26.29 2.23
C ASP A 264 14.81 25.41 2.97
N PHE A 265 14.00 24.63 2.25
CA PHE A 265 12.96 23.76 2.81
C PHE A 265 13.53 22.43 3.35
N GLY A 266 14.78 22.10 3.01
CA GLY A 266 15.36 20.78 3.33
C GLY A 266 14.72 19.65 2.51
N ILE A 267 14.21 19.96 1.31
CA ILE A 267 13.67 18.99 0.35
C ILE A 267 14.83 18.50 -0.52
N ASP A 268 14.82 17.22 -0.90
CA ASP A 268 15.77 16.66 -1.87
C ASP A 268 15.87 17.53 -3.15
N ASP A 269 17.09 17.75 -3.60
CA ASP A 269 17.43 18.69 -4.68
C ASP A 269 16.73 18.30 -5.98
N ASN A 270 16.77 17.01 -6.34
CA ASN A 270 16.13 16.52 -7.56
C ASN A 270 14.60 16.65 -7.47
N PHE A 271 14.00 16.30 -6.33
CA PHE A 271 12.57 16.51 -6.11
C PHE A 271 12.20 17.98 -6.21
N TYR A 272 12.96 18.86 -5.56
CA TYR A 272 12.70 20.30 -5.54
C TYR A 272 12.77 20.88 -6.95
N GLU A 273 13.83 20.61 -7.70
CA GLU A 273 14.02 21.12 -9.07
C GLU A 273 12.91 20.67 -10.03
N LEU A 274 12.55 19.38 -9.96
CA LEU A 274 11.57 18.78 -10.89
C LEU A 274 10.12 19.10 -10.53
N ARG A 275 9.79 19.22 -9.23
CA ARG A 275 8.39 19.28 -8.76
C ARG A 275 8.00 20.60 -8.12
N VAL A 276 8.94 21.32 -7.50
CA VAL A 276 8.63 22.48 -6.65
C VAL A 276 9.09 23.79 -7.28
N ALA A 277 10.36 23.91 -7.64
CA ALA A 277 11.03 25.16 -8.00
C ALA A 277 10.26 25.99 -9.05
N ARG A 278 9.87 25.36 -10.17
CA ARG A 278 9.16 26.03 -11.28
C ARG A 278 7.78 26.59 -10.90
N LYS A 279 7.18 26.10 -9.81
CA LYS A 279 5.83 26.47 -9.36
C LYS A 279 5.82 27.04 -7.94
N LEU A 280 6.98 27.34 -7.35
CA LEU A 280 7.10 27.72 -5.94
C LEU A 280 6.14 28.86 -5.54
N ARG A 281 6.03 29.90 -6.35
CA ARG A 281 5.11 31.03 -6.10
C ARG A 281 3.64 30.61 -6.02
N LYS A 282 3.22 29.58 -6.79
CA LYS A 282 1.85 29.07 -6.78
C LYS A 282 1.52 28.26 -5.53
N TYR A 283 2.55 27.76 -4.83
CA TYR A 283 2.37 26.94 -3.63
C TYR A 283 2.27 27.76 -2.35
N LYS A 284 2.64 29.05 -2.38
CA LYS A 284 2.46 29.93 -1.23
C LYS A 284 0.98 29.94 -0.85
N ASP A 285 0.68 29.59 0.40
CA ASP A 285 -0.67 29.64 0.98
C ASP A 285 -1.73 28.75 0.29
N PHE A 286 -1.32 27.86 -0.62
CA PHE A 286 -2.24 27.01 -1.39
C PHE A 286 -3.03 26.02 -0.51
N GLN A 287 -2.48 25.61 0.64
CA GLN A 287 -3.09 24.63 1.55
C GLN A 287 -3.90 25.26 2.68
N GLN A 288 -4.02 26.60 2.75
CA GLN A 288 -4.71 27.32 3.83
C GLN A 288 -6.15 26.89 4.08
N ARG A 289 -6.83 26.29 3.09
CA ARG A 289 -8.23 25.83 3.19
C ARG A 289 -8.40 24.32 3.10
N ILE A 290 -7.30 23.57 3.01
CA ILE A 290 -7.35 22.11 3.03
C ILE A 290 -7.76 21.66 4.44
N SER A 291 -8.55 20.59 4.52
CA SER A 291 -8.82 19.83 5.74
C SER A 291 -8.83 18.34 5.41
N TYR A 292 -8.29 17.54 6.32
CA TYR A 292 -8.23 16.09 6.25
C TYR A 292 -9.19 15.41 7.25
N GLU A 293 -9.95 16.21 7.99
CA GLU A 293 -10.85 15.72 9.04
C GLU A 293 -12.10 15.04 8.45
N LYS A 294 -12.48 15.40 7.22
CA LYS A 294 -13.63 14.85 6.50
C LYS A 294 -13.19 14.13 5.25
N SER A 295 -13.38 12.81 5.20
CA SER A 295 -12.93 12.00 4.06
C SER A 295 -13.67 10.66 3.96
N PRO A 296 -13.95 10.14 2.75
CA PRO A 296 -14.32 8.73 2.60
C PRO A 296 -13.16 7.78 2.96
N GLU A 297 -11.89 8.26 2.99
CA GLU A 297 -10.72 7.44 3.32
C GLU A 297 -10.80 6.83 4.73
N TYR A 298 -11.56 7.41 5.67
CA TYR A 298 -11.80 6.80 6.98
C TYR A 298 -12.56 5.47 6.88
N GLY A 299 -13.53 5.36 5.97
CA GLY A 299 -14.22 4.10 5.72
C GLY A 299 -13.40 3.15 4.83
N ASP A 300 -12.60 3.69 3.91
CA ASP A 300 -11.65 2.88 3.14
C ASP A 300 -10.56 2.27 4.06
N LEU A 301 -10.07 3.01 5.07
CA LEU A 301 -9.21 2.51 6.14
C LEU A 301 -9.92 1.43 6.95
N GLN A 302 -11.20 1.61 7.26
CA GLN A 302 -11.97 0.61 8.00
C GLN A 302 -12.01 -0.74 7.27
N LEU A 303 -12.03 -0.78 5.93
CA LEU A 303 -11.92 -2.03 5.18
C LEU A 303 -10.62 -2.79 5.48
N VAL A 304 -9.50 -2.06 5.57
CA VAL A 304 -8.20 -2.62 5.93
C VAL A 304 -8.20 -3.14 7.36
N LEU A 305 -8.77 -2.40 8.31
CA LEU A 305 -8.87 -2.82 9.72
C LEU A 305 -9.72 -4.09 9.86
N ASN A 306 -10.86 -4.15 9.17
CA ASN A 306 -11.69 -5.35 9.09
C ASN A 306 -10.91 -6.55 8.55
N GLN A 307 -10.11 -6.36 7.49
CA GLN A 307 -9.30 -7.43 6.91
C GLN A 307 -8.20 -7.91 7.88
N PHE A 308 -7.49 -7.00 8.54
CA PHE A 308 -6.48 -7.38 9.54
C PHE A 308 -7.09 -8.11 10.73
N ALA A 309 -8.27 -7.70 11.18
CA ALA A 309 -8.98 -8.40 12.24
C ALA A 309 -9.42 -9.80 11.80
N LYS A 310 -10.00 -9.93 10.61
CA LYS A 310 -10.41 -11.22 10.03
C LYS A 310 -9.24 -12.18 9.86
N SER A 311 -8.09 -11.68 9.41
CA SER A 311 -6.86 -12.46 9.24
C SER A 311 -6.07 -12.62 10.54
N ARG A 312 -6.48 -12.01 11.67
CA ARG A 312 -5.69 -12.02 12.92
C ARG A 312 -4.24 -11.54 12.70
N THR A 313 -4.07 -10.55 11.82
CA THR A 313 -2.75 -9.97 11.50
C THR A 313 -2.35 -9.01 12.60
N ASN A 314 -1.12 -9.14 13.11
CA ASN A 314 -0.56 -8.18 14.06
C ASN A 314 0.13 -7.05 13.29
N VAL A 315 -0.37 -5.84 13.42
CA VAL A 315 0.05 -4.71 12.58
C VAL A 315 0.59 -3.57 13.42
N ILE A 316 1.67 -2.95 12.94
CA ILE A 316 2.14 -1.63 13.39
C ILE A 316 1.75 -0.57 12.37
N PHE A 317 1.06 0.48 12.84
CA PHE A 317 0.69 1.62 12.03
C PHE A 317 1.74 2.71 12.13
N VAL A 318 2.03 3.37 11.02
CA VAL A 318 3.02 4.46 10.94
C VAL A 318 2.33 5.72 10.43
N ILE A 319 2.36 6.79 11.21
CA ILE A 319 1.77 8.09 10.84
C ILE A 319 2.92 9.07 10.58
N PRO A 320 3.25 9.38 9.31
CA PRO A 320 4.31 10.32 8.98
C PRO A 320 3.89 11.78 9.22
N PRO A 321 4.83 12.72 9.40
CA PRO A 321 4.55 14.15 9.41
C PRO A 321 4.47 14.75 8.01
N VAL A 322 4.25 16.07 7.95
CA VAL A 322 4.57 16.93 6.80
C VAL A 322 5.84 17.71 7.13
N ASN A 323 6.71 17.96 6.15
CA ASN A 323 7.86 18.86 6.35
C ASN A 323 7.37 20.23 6.88
N ALA A 324 7.83 20.63 8.07
CA ALA A 324 7.30 21.79 8.77
C ALA A 324 7.56 23.11 8.02
N LYS A 325 8.72 23.25 7.38
CA LYS A 325 9.03 24.44 6.55
C LYS A 325 8.10 24.52 5.34
N TRP A 326 7.84 23.37 4.72
CA TRP A 326 6.91 23.29 3.60
C TRP A 326 5.46 23.60 4.04
N ALA A 327 5.00 22.98 5.13
CA ALA A 327 3.67 23.23 5.71
C ALA A 327 3.46 24.72 6.04
N ALA A 328 4.46 25.37 6.63
CA ALA A 328 4.41 26.80 6.92
C ALA A 328 4.32 27.64 5.63
N TYR A 329 5.07 27.30 4.59
CA TYR A 329 5.05 28.04 3.32
C TYR A 329 3.73 27.87 2.55
N THR A 330 3.15 26.68 2.58
CA THR A 330 1.88 26.38 1.92
C THR A 330 0.66 26.77 2.75
N GLY A 331 0.85 27.14 4.01
CA GLY A 331 -0.23 27.48 4.94
C GLY A 331 -1.04 26.27 5.43
N LEU A 332 -0.47 25.06 5.41
CA LEU A 332 -1.12 23.88 5.98
C LEU A 332 -1.27 24.07 7.50
N ARG A 333 -2.50 24.01 7.99
CA ARG A 333 -2.85 24.33 9.38
C ARG A 333 -2.43 23.18 10.33
N PRO A 334 -1.50 23.40 11.28
CA PRO A 334 -1.03 22.34 12.19
C PRO A 334 -2.13 21.78 13.08
N ASP A 335 -3.03 22.61 13.58
CA ASP A 335 -4.15 22.21 14.44
C ASP A 335 -5.12 21.25 13.70
N MET A 336 -5.36 21.48 12.41
CA MET A 336 -6.16 20.59 11.57
C MET A 336 -5.45 19.25 11.35
N TYR A 337 -4.14 19.28 11.12
CA TYR A 337 -3.35 18.07 10.93
C TYR A 337 -3.38 17.19 12.19
N GLU A 338 -3.17 17.79 13.36
CA GLU A 338 -3.21 17.08 14.65
C GLU A 338 -4.61 16.54 14.98
N ARG A 339 -5.69 17.27 14.67
CA ARG A 339 -7.06 16.74 14.80
C ARG A 339 -7.32 15.55 13.88
N THR A 340 -6.76 15.57 12.67
CA THR A 340 -6.83 14.44 11.73
C THR A 340 -6.09 13.23 12.30
N VAL A 341 -4.88 13.43 12.82
CA VAL A 341 -4.08 12.37 13.46
C VAL A 341 -4.81 11.79 14.67
N ALA A 342 -5.37 12.62 15.55
CA ALA A 342 -6.16 12.18 16.70
C ALA A 342 -7.36 11.32 16.26
N LYS A 343 -8.07 11.73 15.20
CA LYS A 343 -9.19 10.98 14.64
C LYS A 343 -8.78 9.62 14.07
N ILE A 344 -7.66 9.55 13.34
CA ILE A 344 -7.08 8.28 12.85
C ILE A 344 -6.73 7.38 14.04
N LYS A 345 -5.97 7.89 15.02
CA LYS A 345 -5.54 7.14 16.19
C LYS A 345 -6.71 6.61 17.00
N TYR A 346 -7.79 7.39 17.16
CA TYR A 346 -9.00 6.93 17.82
C TYR A 346 -9.63 5.74 17.07
N GLN A 347 -9.80 5.83 15.75
CA GLN A 347 -10.33 4.72 14.95
C GLN A 347 -9.48 3.45 15.08
N LEU A 348 -8.14 3.58 15.15
CA LEU A 348 -7.24 2.45 15.38
C LEU A 348 -7.37 1.90 16.81
N ALA A 349 -7.10 2.73 17.81
CA ALA A 349 -6.97 2.31 19.20
C ALA A 349 -8.28 1.82 19.81
N SER A 350 -9.42 2.45 19.49
CA SER A 350 -10.74 2.02 19.97
C SER A 350 -11.14 0.61 19.50
N GLN A 351 -10.49 0.09 18.46
CA GLN A 351 -10.72 -1.25 17.92
C GLN A 351 -9.63 -2.27 18.30
N GLY A 352 -8.69 -1.88 19.17
CA GLY A 352 -7.60 -2.74 19.65
C GLY A 352 -6.29 -2.65 18.85
N PHE A 353 -6.20 -1.76 17.84
CA PHE A 353 -4.96 -1.51 17.11
C PHE A 353 -4.09 -0.49 17.85
N SER A 354 -3.30 -0.97 18.82
CA SER A 354 -2.51 -0.11 19.73
C SER A 354 -1.05 0.10 19.32
N ASN A 355 -0.52 -0.68 18.38
CA ASN A 355 0.84 -0.49 17.87
C ASN A 355 0.86 0.67 16.87
N ILE A 356 1.12 1.89 17.33
CA ILE A 356 1.15 3.10 16.50
C ILE A 356 2.47 3.82 16.69
N ALA A 357 3.28 3.84 15.64
CA ALA A 357 4.46 4.70 15.51
C ALA A 357 4.01 6.06 14.94
N ASP A 358 3.73 6.99 15.86
CA ASP A 358 3.26 8.33 15.52
C ASP A 358 4.43 9.30 15.40
N PHE A 359 4.67 9.79 14.18
CA PHE A 359 5.70 10.76 13.86
C PHE A 359 5.09 12.09 13.39
N SER A 360 3.78 12.32 13.56
CA SER A 360 3.09 13.47 12.95
C SER A 360 3.66 14.84 13.35
N GLN A 361 4.31 14.91 14.51
CA GLN A 361 4.90 16.11 15.09
C GLN A 361 6.40 16.27 14.79
N ASP A 362 7.00 15.33 14.04
CA ASP A 362 8.46 15.29 13.82
C ASP A 362 8.90 16.03 12.54
N GLY A 363 7.99 16.76 11.89
CA GLY A 363 8.22 17.40 10.60
C GLY A 363 9.26 18.53 10.59
N ASP A 364 9.65 19.05 11.76
CA ASP A 364 10.69 20.06 11.94
C ASP A 364 12.06 19.47 12.30
N LYS A 365 12.12 18.16 12.60
CA LYS A 365 13.37 17.50 12.96
C LYS A 365 14.35 17.52 11.76
N PRO A 366 15.64 17.80 11.99
CA PRO A 366 16.62 17.88 10.92
C PRO A 366 16.68 16.59 10.08
N TYR A 367 16.51 16.75 8.77
CA TYR A 367 16.60 15.66 7.78
C TYR A 367 15.63 14.49 8.05
N PHE A 368 14.52 14.75 8.73
CA PHE A 368 13.49 13.74 8.97
C PHE A 368 12.66 13.43 7.72
N MET A 369 12.51 14.43 6.84
CA MET A 369 11.73 14.36 5.62
C MET A 369 12.65 14.38 4.40
N GLN A 370 12.44 13.48 3.44
CA GLN A 370 13.13 13.52 2.15
C GLN A 370 12.53 14.58 1.22
N ASP A 371 11.21 14.73 1.28
CA ASP A 371 10.49 15.71 0.49
C ASP A 371 9.39 16.40 1.30
N THR A 372 8.35 16.90 0.63
CA THR A 372 7.23 17.60 1.26
C THR A 372 6.44 16.74 2.25
N ILE A 373 6.32 15.43 2.01
CA ILE A 373 5.38 14.54 2.73
C ILE A 373 5.94 13.15 3.04
N HIS A 374 7.08 12.76 2.47
CA HIS A 374 7.69 11.45 2.73
C HIS A 374 8.89 11.56 3.67
N MET A 375 8.95 10.64 4.63
CA MET A 375 10.12 10.45 5.48
C MET A 375 11.33 10.03 4.64
N GLY A 376 12.51 10.36 5.13
CA GLY A 376 13.80 9.91 4.61
C GLY A 376 14.87 10.04 5.68
N TRP A 377 16.08 9.58 5.40
CA TRP A 377 17.26 9.74 6.25
C TRP A 377 16.94 9.51 7.75
N ASN A 378 16.94 10.56 8.57
CA ASN A 378 16.68 10.44 10.01
C ASN A 378 15.24 9.98 10.34
N GLY A 379 14.29 10.27 9.46
CA GLY A 379 12.92 9.75 9.55
C GLY A 379 12.88 8.23 9.36
N TRP A 380 13.72 7.67 8.48
CA TRP A 380 13.83 6.22 8.37
C TRP A 380 14.50 5.58 9.58
N LEU A 381 15.48 6.22 10.21
CA LEU A 381 16.04 5.72 11.47
C LEU A 381 15.04 5.78 12.63
N ALA A 382 14.17 6.81 12.68
CA ALA A 382 13.08 6.87 13.65
C ALA A 382 12.02 5.79 13.39
N PHE A 383 11.65 5.59 12.12
CA PHE A 383 10.81 4.47 11.68
C PHE A 383 11.42 3.13 12.11
N ASP A 384 12.70 2.91 11.86
CA ASP A 384 13.40 1.67 12.15
C ASP A 384 13.38 1.34 13.65
N LYS A 385 13.63 2.34 14.51
CA LYS A 385 13.56 2.19 15.98
C LYS A 385 12.20 1.70 16.49
N ALA A 386 11.11 2.01 15.78
CA ALA A 386 9.77 1.56 16.15
C ALA A 386 9.39 0.23 15.47
N VAL A 387 9.76 0.07 14.20
CA VAL A 387 9.30 -1.04 13.34
C VAL A 387 10.17 -2.28 13.48
N ASP A 388 11.49 -2.15 13.55
CA ASP A 388 12.39 -3.31 13.64
C ASP A 388 12.11 -4.16 14.89
N PRO A 389 12.02 -3.61 16.12
CA PRO A 389 11.73 -4.42 17.30
C PRO A 389 10.39 -5.17 17.20
N PHE A 390 9.39 -4.58 16.54
CA PHE A 390 8.08 -5.19 16.33
C PHE A 390 8.11 -6.30 15.28
N VAL A 391 8.77 -6.07 14.14
CA VAL A 391 8.79 -7.01 13.01
C VAL A 391 9.73 -8.18 13.27
N ALA A 392 10.90 -7.90 13.87
CA ALA A 392 11.92 -8.91 14.18
C ALA A 392 11.45 -9.88 15.28
N ASN A 393 10.54 -9.45 16.16
CA ASN A 393 10.02 -10.24 17.28
C ASN A 393 8.49 -10.43 17.16
N PRO A 394 8.01 -11.23 16.17
CA PRO A 394 6.59 -11.36 15.90
C PRO A 394 5.82 -11.89 17.11
N GLN A 395 4.74 -11.20 17.45
CA GLN A 395 3.78 -11.63 18.46
C GLN A 395 2.41 -11.91 17.82
N PRO A 396 1.59 -12.79 18.40
CA PRO A 396 0.20 -12.96 17.99
C PRO A 396 -0.56 -11.62 18.04
N ALA A 397 -1.52 -11.43 17.14
CA ALA A 397 -2.40 -10.28 17.20
C ALA A 397 -3.26 -10.30 18.48
N PRO A 398 -3.56 -9.12 19.07
CA PRO A 398 -4.58 -9.04 20.11
C PRO A 398 -5.97 -9.37 19.54
N SER A 399 -6.95 -9.53 20.43
CA SER A 399 -8.35 -9.59 20.00
C SER A 399 -8.81 -8.20 19.60
N TYR A 400 -9.18 -8.04 18.33
CA TYR A 400 -9.71 -6.79 17.80
C TYR A 400 -11.23 -6.70 17.99
N GLN A 401 -11.71 -5.49 18.28
CA GLN A 401 -13.13 -5.18 18.44
C GLN A 401 -13.56 -4.24 17.32
N ILE A 402 -13.96 -4.81 16.19
CA ILE A 402 -14.31 -4.03 15.00
C ILE A 402 -15.66 -3.33 15.19
N ASN A 403 -15.69 -2.03 14.89
CA ASN A 403 -16.89 -1.20 14.96
C ASN A 403 -17.33 -0.75 13.56
N GLU A 404 -18.45 -1.31 13.08
CA GLU A 404 -19.00 -1.00 11.76
C GLU A 404 -19.43 0.47 11.58
N ARG A 405 -19.63 1.22 12.67
CA ARG A 405 -19.97 2.66 12.60
C ARG A 405 -18.88 3.46 11.89
N PHE A 406 -17.64 2.98 11.85
CA PHE A 406 -16.57 3.65 11.10
C PHE A 406 -16.74 3.57 9.57
N PHE A 407 -17.65 2.75 9.04
CA PHE A 407 -18.08 2.80 7.63
C PHE A 407 -19.12 3.89 7.33
N SER A 408 -19.65 4.55 8.37
CA SER A 408 -20.77 5.48 8.23
C SER A 408 -20.35 6.81 7.61
N LYS A 409 -21.33 7.52 7.01
CA LYS A 409 -21.08 8.88 6.51
C LYS A 409 -20.85 9.85 7.66
N GLU A 410 -21.46 9.58 8.81
CA GLU A 410 -21.34 10.34 10.03
C GLU A 410 -19.88 10.34 10.48
N TRP A 411 -19.22 9.18 10.60
CA TRP A 411 -17.79 9.10 10.92
C TRP A 411 -16.93 9.80 9.87
N ALA A 412 -17.19 9.53 8.59
CA ALA A 412 -16.46 10.15 7.48
C ALA A 412 -16.54 11.70 7.48
N GLN A 413 -17.59 12.29 8.05
CA GLN A 413 -17.80 13.75 8.12
C GLN A 413 -17.58 14.34 9.52
N TYR A 414 -17.31 13.51 10.52
CA TYR A 414 -17.21 13.91 11.93
C TYR A 414 -15.98 14.80 12.19
N THR A 415 -16.18 15.93 12.88
CA THR A 415 -15.12 16.86 13.28
C THR A 415 -15.17 17.21 14.78
N GLY A 416 -16.04 16.55 15.55
CA GLY A 416 -16.04 16.66 17.00
C GLY A 416 -14.84 15.92 17.61
N LYS A 417 -14.77 15.87 18.94
CA LYS A 417 -13.75 15.06 19.61
C LYS A 417 -14.01 13.58 19.31
N PRO A 418 -13.01 12.81 18.84
CA PRO A 418 -13.22 11.41 18.47
C PRO A 418 -13.88 10.56 19.57
N GLU A 419 -13.55 10.82 20.83
CA GLU A 419 -14.07 10.08 22.00
C GLU A 419 -15.55 10.35 22.29
N GLU A 420 -16.09 11.45 21.76
CA GLU A 420 -17.51 11.82 21.86
C GLU A 420 -18.32 11.24 20.68
N PHE A 421 -17.68 10.51 19.75
CA PHE A 421 -18.37 9.79 18.70
C PHE A 421 -18.99 8.52 19.29
N GLU A 422 -20.20 8.67 19.81
CA GLU A 422 -21.07 7.56 20.20
C GLU A 422 -21.40 6.70 19.00
#